data_AF-C7NHN1-F1
#
_entry.id   AF-C7NHN1-F1
#
_cell.length_a   1.000
_cell.length_b   1.000
_cell.length_c   1.000
_cell.angle_alpha   90.00
_cell.angle_beta   90.00
_cell.angle_gamma   90.00
#
_symmetry.space_group_name_H-M   'P 1'
#
loop_
_entity.id
_entity.type
_entity.pdbx_description
1 polymer ?
#
loop_
_entity_poly.entity_id
_entity_poly.type
_entity_poly.pdbx_seq_one_letter_code
_entity_poly.pdbx_strand_id
1 'polypeptide(L)'
;MSAGPGEAAEGPTVGLAGGGRRALRTAPRIEGAPVLHDYQYAVIRCVPRVEREEFVNIGVVVHSRSAGVLDVATRLDAGRLRAFAPGLDLAAVERFLVTMDRVARSEPVPGGPPVEDLHTLAMRFGWLVAPRSTVVQTSGVHAGVSRDPAREAARLLERYCG
;
A
#
# COMPACT_ATOMS: atom_id res chain seq x y z
N MET A 1 11.63 65.15 -44.37
CA MET A 1 11.38 65.14 -42.92
C MET A 1 12.71 64.78 -42.27
N SER A 2 13.40 65.79 -41.76
CA SER A 2 14.78 65.70 -41.25
C SER A 2 14.74 65.40 -39.75
N ALA A 3 15.39 64.32 -39.31
CA ALA A 3 15.60 64.02 -37.90
C ALA A 3 17.04 64.40 -37.53
N GLY A 4 17.20 65.40 -36.66
CA GLY A 4 18.48 65.74 -36.05
C GLY A 4 18.77 64.88 -34.82
N PRO A 5 20.05 64.66 -34.45
CA PRO A 5 20.43 64.03 -33.20
C PRO A 5 20.73 65.07 -32.13
N GLY A 6 20.53 64.71 -30.86
CA GLY A 6 20.89 65.52 -29.70
C GLY A 6 21.21 64.64 -28.49
N GLU A 7 22.52 64.45 -28.27
CA GLU A 7 23.21 64.26 -26.98
C GLU A 7 22.64 65.18 -25.88
N ALA A 8 22.75 64.99 -24.57
CA ALA A 8 23.49 64.11 -23.68
C ALA A 8 22.85 64.25 -22.27
N ALA A 9 23.11 63.33 -21.34
CA ALA A 9 23.32 63.65 -19.91
C ALA A 9 23.64 62.38 -19.10
N GLU A 10 24.93 62.08 -18.95
CA GLU A 10 25.44 61.34 -17.81
C GLU A 10 25.49 62.27 -16.60
N GLY A 11 24.95 61.81 -15.47
CA GLY A 11 25.16 62.38 -14.15
C GLY A 11 25.36 61.24 -13.16
N PRO A 12 26.38 61.27 -12.28
CA PRO A 12 26.65 60.19 -11.34
C PRO A 12 26.03 60.51 -9.97
N THR A 13 25.38 59.53 -9.34
CA THR A 13 25.24 59.53 -7.86
C THR A 13 25.21 58.10 -7.31
N VAL A 14 26.13 57.88 -6.37
CA VAL A 14 26.36 56.69 -5.56
C VAL A 14 25.17 56.34 -4.64
N GLY A 15 24.93 55.05 -4.41
CA GLY A 15 23.91 54.56 -3.48
C GLY A 15 24.14 53.13 -2.99
N LEU A 16 24.98 53.00 -1.97
CA LEU A 16 24.97 52.06 -0.84
C LEU A 16 24.75 50.54 -1.03
N ALA A 17 25.72 49.82 -0.47
CA ALA A 17 25.79 48.39 -0.23
C ALA A 17 24.70 47.85 0.71
N GLY A 18 24.50 46.52 0.65
CA GLY A 18 24.10 45.74 1.82
C GLY A 18 22.88 44.85 1.64
N GLY A 19 23.03 43.75 0.91
CA GLY A 19 22.00 42.72 0.82
C GLY A 19 22.64 41.36 0.57
N GLY A 20 23.51 40.94 1.50
CA GLY A 20 24.14 39.62 1.48
C GLY A 20 23.07 38.54 1.37
N ARG A 21 22.86 38.02 0.15
CA ARG A 21 22.13 36.77 -0.06
C ARG A 21 22.98 35.70 0.61
N ARG A 22 22.68 35.43 1.87
CA ARG A 22 23.20 34.29 2.60
C ARG A 22 22.78 33.08 1.79
N ALA A 23 23.68 32.58 0.95
CA ALA A 23 23.51 31.32 0.26
C ALA A 23 23.09 30.33 1.33
N LEU A 24 21.84 29.86 1.23
CA LEU A 24 21.37 28.75 2.04
C LEU A 24 22.38 27.64 1.76
N ARG A 25 23.21 27.34 2.75
CA ARG A 25 24.19 26.26 2.67
C ARG A 25 23.40 25.03 2.26
N THR A 26 23.59 24.57 1.03
CA THR A 26 23.05 23.32 0.55
C THR A 26 23.56 22.27 1.52
N ALA A 27 22.64 21.69 2.32
CA ALA A 27 23.00 20.59 3.19
C ALA A 27 23.64 19.50 2.31
N PRO A 28 24.71 18.82 2.79
CA PRO A 28 25.32 17.76 2.02
C PRO A 28 24.25 16.73 1.65
N ARG A 29 24.15 16.42 0.36
CA ARG A 29 23.31 15.32 -0.13
C ARG A 29 23.80 14.06 0.56
N ILE A 30 23.01 13.50 1.49
CA ILE A 30 23.33 12.21 2.07
C ILE A 30 23.16 11.17 0.96
N GLU A 31 24.26 10.85 0.28
CA GLU A 31 24.34 9.69 -0.61
C GLU A 31 24.05 8.44 0.22
N GLY A 32 23.03 7.67 -0.19
CA GLY A 32 22.67 6.40 0.47
C GLY A 32 21.51 6.46 1.47
N ALA A 33 20.70 7.52 1.50
CA ALA A 33 19.43 7.46 2.24
C ALA A 33 18.58 6.29 1.71
N PRO A 34 18.16 5.34 2.57
CA PRO A 34 17.44 4.15 2.12
C PRO A 34 16.12 4.58 1.48
N VAL A 35 15.85 4.08 0.28
CA VAL A 35 14.58 4.31 -0.41
C VAL A 35 13.47 3.72 0.44
N LEU A 36 12.51 4.56 0.83
CA LEU A 36 11.31 4.15 1.53
C LEU A 36 10.17 4.03 0.53
N HIS A 37 9.43 2.95 0.63
CA HIS A 37 8.26 2.65 -0.16
C HIS A 37 7.01 2.75 0.71
N ASP A 38 6.03 3.48 0.22
CA ASP A 38 4.67 3.43 0.74
C ASP A 38 4.06 2.06 0.46
N TYR A 39 3.28 1.55 1.40
CA TYR A 39 2.47 0.37 1.19
C TYR A 39 1.13 0.50 1.91
N GLN A 40 0.16 -0.26 1.44
CA GLN A 40 -1.14 -0.46 2.02
C GLN A 40 -1.30 -1.91 2.45
N TYR A 41 -2.07 -2.16 3.49
CA TYR A 41 -2.39 -3.51 3.92
C TYR A 41 -3.79 -3.61 4.52
N ALA A 42 -4.34 -4.83 4.49
CA ALA A 42 -5.55 -5.19 5.21
C ALA A 42 -5.37 -6.56 5.87
N VAL A 43 -5.95 -6.74 7.05
CA VAL A 43 -5.93 -8.02 7.78
C VAL A 43 -7.12 -8.86 7.30
N ILE A 44 -6.86 -10.10 6.91
CA ILE A 44 -7.87 -11.09 6.55
C ILE A 44 -8.41 -11.73 7.82
N ARG A 45 -9.73 -11.79 7.95
CA ARG A 45 -10.46 -12.20 9.14
C ARG A 45 -11.44 -13.31 8.81
N CYS A 46 -11.47 -14.35 9.62
CA CYS A 46 -12.58 -15.29 9.68
C CYS A 46 -13.62 -14.74 10.65
N VAL A 47 -14.85 -14.52 10.17
CA VAL A 47 -16.01 -13.98 10.90
C VAL A 47 -17.16 -14.99 10.80
N PRO A 48 -17.15 -16.09 11.59
CA PRO A 48 -18.15 -17.16 11.49
C PRO A 48 -19.59 -16.71 11.79
N ARG A 49 -19.74 -15.64 12.58
CA ARG A 49 -21.02 -15.04 12.99
C ARG A 49 -20.91 -13.52 12.94
N VAL A 50 -21.34 -12.95 11.83
CA VAL A 50 -21.21 -11.50 11.56
C VAL A 50 -21.96 -10.67 12.58
N GLU A 51 -23.12 -11.12 13.03
CA GLU A 51 -23.97 -10.44 14.00
C GLU A 51 -23.36 -10.27 15.39
N ARG A 52 -22.35 -11.08 15.73
CA ARG A 52 -21.63 -10.98 17.01
C ARG A 52 -20.34 -10.15 16.89
N GLU A 53 -19.96 -9.78 15.67
CA GLU A 53 -18.71 -9.07 15.35
C GLU A 53 -17.44 -9.76 15.90
N GLU A 54 -17.50 -11.06 16.16
CA GLU A 54 -16.34 -11.83 16.63
C GLU A 54 -15.56 -12.37 15.43
N PHE A 55 -14.23 -12.29 15.50
CA PHE A 55 -13.37 -12.73 14.42
C PHE A 55 -12.04 -13.30 14.89
N VAL A 56 -11.44 -14.12 14.02
CA VAL A 56 -10.06 -14.58 14.13
C VAL A 56 -9.28 -14.07 12.93
N ASN A 57 -8.13 -13.43 13.15
CA ASN A 57 -7.25 -13.04 12.05
C ASN A 57 -6.61 -14.30 11.45
N ILE A 58 -6.62 -14.41 10.14
CA ILE A 58 -6.17 -15.58 9.39
C ILE A 58 -5.21 -15.24 8.25
N GLY A 59 -4.88 -13.96 8.07
CA GLY A 59 -3.93 -13.53 7.05
C GLY A 59 -3.83 -12.02 6.92
N VAL A 60 -3.06 -11.60 5.93
CA VAL A 60 -2.86 -10.20 5.54
C VAL A 60 -2.70 -10.09 4.03
N VAL A 61 -3.16 -8.98 3.46
CA VAL A 61 -2.89 -8.57 2.09
C VAL A 61 -2.02 -7.32 2.14
N VAL A 62 -0.92 -7.29 1.38
CA VAL A 62 -0.02 -6.13 1.29
C VAL A 62 0.11 -5.70 -0.16
N HIS A 63 0.05 -4.39 -0.40
CA HIS A 63 0.22 -3.78 -1.72
C HIS A 63 1.16 -2.56 -1.62
N SER A 64 2.17 -2.52 -2.47
CA SER A 64 3.00 -1.33 -2.66
C SER A 64 3.14 -1.04 -4.14
N ARG A 65 2.61 0.10 -4.58
CA ARG A 65 2.73 0.55 -5.97
C ARG A 65 4.19 0.90 -6.30
N SER A 66 4.87 1.61 -5.41
CA SER A 66 6.24 2.08 -5.61
C SER A 66 7.27 0.95 -5.63
N ALA A 67 7.00 -0.16 -4.93
CA ALA A 67 7.84 -1.36 -4.96
C ALA A 67 7.32 -2.48 -5.89
N GLY A 68 6.17 -2.31 -6.54
CA GLY A 68 5.57 -3.33 -7.41
C GLY A 68 5.15 -4.61 -6.67
N VAL A 69 4.77 -4.50 -5.40
CA VAL A 69 4.42 -5.65 -4.53
C VAL A 69 2.91 -5.79 -4.41
N LEU A 70 2.43 -7.02 -4.54
CA LEU A 70 1.12 -7.47 -4.06
C LEU A 70 1.29 -8.88 -3.50
N ASP A 71 1.02 -9.07 -2.22
CA ASP A 71 1.20 -10.36 -1.56
C ASP A 71 0.04 -10.67 -0.61
N VAL A 72 -0.28 -11.96 -0.50
CA VAL A 72 -1.30 -12.50 0.38
C VAL A 72 -0.63 -13.57 1.24
N ALA A 73 -0.48 -13.27 2.52
CA ALA A 73 0.08 -14.22 3.47
C ALA A 73 -1.02 -14.70 4.41
N THR A 74 -1.15 -16.01 4.60
CA THR A 74 -2.23 -16.61 5.41
C THR A 74 -1.68 -17.57 6.45
N ARG A 75 -2.39 -17.68 7.58
CA ARG A 75 -2.12 -18.62 8.66
C ARG A 75 -3.45 -19.10 9.22
N LEU A 76 -3.77 -20.35 8.95
CA LEU A 76 -4.97 -21.00 9.47
C LEU A 76 -4.59 -21.93 10.61
N ASP A 77 -5.02 -21.59 11.82
CA ASP A 77 -5.04 -22.54 12.93
C ASP A 77 -6.40 -23.23 12.97
N ALA A 78 -6.45 -24.43 12.41
CA ALA A 78 -7.66 -25.23 12.33
C ALA A 78 -8.22 -25.61 13.71
N GLY A 79 -7.36 -25.76 14.73
CA GLY A 79 -7.77 -26.05 16.10
C GLY A 79 -8.45 -24.85 16.73
N ARG A 80 -7.81 -23.68 16.64
CA ARG A 80 -8.36 -22.40 17.11
C ARG A 80 -9.68 -22.05 16.43
N LEU A 81 -9.78 -22.22 15.12
CA LEU A 81 -11.00 -21.92 14.36
C LEU A 81 -12.16 -22.85 14.72
N ARG A 82 -11.91 -24.15 14.89
CA ARG A 82 -12.95 -25.10 15.33
C ARG A 82 -13.38 -24.87 16.78
N ALA A 83 -12.45 -24.51 17.66
CA ALA A 83 -12.79 -24.14 19.03
C ALA A 83 -13.66 -22.87 19.08
N PHE A 84 -13.37 -21.92 18.20
CA PHE A 84 -14.13 -20.67 18.09
C PHE A 84 -15.50 -20.84 17.43
N ALA A 85 -15.59 -21.67 16.37
CA ALA A 85 -16.84 -21.96 15.67
C ALA A 85 -16.88 -23.43 15.21
N PRO A 86 -17.45 -24.34 16.01
CA PRO A 86 -17.43 -25.79 15.70
C PRO A 86 -18.11 -26.18 14.38
N GLY A 87 -19.10 -25.41 13.93
CA GLY A 87 -19.81 -25.63 12.67
C GLY A 87 -19.19 -24.93 11.45
N LEU A 88 -18.00 -24.32 11.58
CA LEU A 88 -17.34 -23.63 10.48
C LEU A 88 -16.92 -24.62 9.38
N ASP A 89 -17.33 -24.37 8.13
CA ASP A 89 -16.77 -25.06 6.97
C ASP A 89 -15.35 -24.53 6.70
N LEU A 90 -14.37 -25.14 7.36
CA LEU A 90 -12.96 -24.78 7.22
C LEU A 90 -12.47 -24.98 5.78
N ALA A 91 -12.99 -25.98 5.06
CA ALA A 91 -12.60 -26.24 3.68
C ALA A 91 -13.07 -25.11 2.74
N ALA A 92 -14.24 -24.52 3.01
CA ALA A 92 -14.67 -23.32 2.28
C ALA A 92 -13.77 -22.11 2.55
N VAL A 93 -13.34 -21.92 3.80
CA VAL A 93 -12.39 -20.85 4.16
C VAL A 93 -11.06 -21.03 3.42
N GLU A 94 -10.50 -22.25 3.44
CA GLU A 94 -9.26 -22.59 2.73
C GLU A 94 -9.38 -22.34 1.23
N ARG A 95 -10.46 -22.81 0.58
CA ARG A 95 -10.70 -22.55 -0.86
C ARG A 95 -10.77 -21.06 -1.17
N PHE A 96 -11.41 -20.27 -0.31
CA PHE A 96 -11.50 -18.83 -0.52
C PHE A 96 -10.14 -18.14 -0.39
N LEU A 97 -9.31 -18.55 0.57
CA LEU A 97 -7.95 -18.03 0.71
C LEU A 97 -7.05 -18.40 -0.47
N VAL A 98 -7.18 -19.61 -1.02
CA VAL A 98 -6.49 -20.01 -2.26
C VAL A 98 -6.92 -19.11 -3.43
N THR A 99 -8.21 -18.81 -3.55
CA THR A 99 -8.71 -17.85 -4.55
C THR A 99 -8.09 -16.46 -4.38
N MET A 100 -7.96 -15.97 -3.14
CA MET A 100 -7.30 -14.69 -2.86
C MET A 100 -5.83 -14.70 -3.28
N ASP A 101 -5.06 -15.73 -2.93
CA ASP A 101 -3.65 -15.87 -3.34
C ASP A 101 -3.51 -15.91 -4.87
N ARG A 102 -4.35 -16.68 -5.57
CA ARG A 102 -4.36 -16.73 -7.04
C ARG A 102 -4.66 -15.39 -7.69
N VAL A 103 -5.66 -14.65 -7.18
CA VAL A 103 -5.96 -13.30 -7.67
C VAL A 103 -4.75 -12.38 -7.45
N ALA A 104 -4.09 -12.45 -6.29
CA ALA A 104 -2.88 -11.67 -6.04
C ALA A 104 -1.77 -11.97 -7.06
N ARG A 105 -1.62 -13.24 -7.47
CA ARG A 105 -0.66 -13.71 -8.47
C ARG A 105 -1.07 -13.50 -9.92
N SER A 106 -2.27 -12.97 -10.18
CA SER A 106 -2.84 -12.85 -11.53
C SER A 106 -3.05 -14.22 -12.22
N GLU A 107 -3.35 -15.25 -11.44
CA GLU A 107 -3.64 -16.59 -11.93
C GLU A 107 -5.14 -16.80 -12.17
N PRO A 108 -5.53 -17.62 -13.17
CA PRO A 108 -6.93 -17.97 -13.39
C PRO A 108 -7.56 -18.67 -12.17
N VAL A 109 -8.78 -18.25 -11.82
CA VAL A 109 -9.57 -18.87 -10.74
C VAL A 109 -10.94 -19.30 -11.28
N PRO A 110 -11.33 -20.57 -11.13
CA PRO A 110 -12.68 -21.01 -11.46
C PRO A 110 -13.73 -20.23 -10.66
N GLY A 111 -14.67 -19.57 -11.34
CA GLY A 111 -15.68 -18.73 -10.71
C GLY A 111 -15.14 -17.44 -10.07
N GLY A 112 -13.87 -17.12 -10.28
CA GLY A 112 -13.27 -15.84 -9.91
C GLY A 112 -13.38 -14.79 -11.02
N PRO A 113 -12.89 -13.57 -10.77
CA PRO A 113 -12.84 -12.53 -11.78
C PRO A 113 -11.92 -12.96 -12.95
N PRO A 114 -12.27 -12.63 -14.20
CA PRO A 114 -11.36 -12.76 -15.33
C PRO A 114 -10.02 -12.04 -15.05
N VAL A 115 -8.92 -12.60 -15.54
CA VAL A 115 -7.58 -12.05 -15.27
C VAL A 115 -7.41 -10.70 -15.96
N GLU A 116 -7.98 -10.56 -17.15
CA GLU A 116 -8.05 -9.34 -17.95
C GLU A 116 -8.75 -8.19 -17.22
N ASP A 117 -9.75 -8.50 -16.40
CA ASP A 117 -10.49 -7.51 -15.62
C ASP A 117 -9.67 -6.97 -14.45
N LEU A 118 -8.61 -7.67 -14.01
CA LEU A 118 -7.74 -7.29 -12.90
C LEU A 118 -6.26 -7.14 -13.33
N HIS A 119 -6.04 -6.47 -14.45
CA HIS A 119 -4.72 -6.34 -15.09
C HIS A 119 -3.68 -5.49 -14.31
N THR A 120 -4.07 -4.73 -13.27
CA THR A 120 -3.14 -3.97 -12.43
C THR A 120 -3.05 -4.51 -11.00
N LEU A 121 -1.92 -4.26 -10.31
CA LEU A 121 -1.77 -4.58 -8.89
C LEU A 121 -2.82 -3.86 -8.03
N ALA A 122 -3.14 -2.60 -8.36
CA ALA A 122 -4.14 -1.82 -7.65
C ALA A 122 -5.55 -2.38 -7.82
N MET A 123 -5.91 -2.86 -9.01
CA MET A 123 -7.21 -3.51 -9.25
C MET A 123 -7.32 -4.83 -8.50
N ARG A 124 -6.27 -5.66 -8.54
CA ARG A 124 -6.21 -6.90 -7.73
C ARG A 124 -6.31 -6.61 -6.24
N PHE A 125 -5.56 -5.64 -5.73
CA PHE A 125 -5.65 -5.21 -4.34
C PHE A 125 -7.06 -4.76 -3.97
N GLY A 126 -7.67 -3.90 -4.80
CA GLY A 126 -9.05 -3.44 -4.63
C GLY A 126 -10.05 -4.60 -4.58
N TRP A 127 -9.89 -5.59 -5.44
CA TRP A 127 -10.72 -6.79 -5.43
C TRP A 127 -10.52 -7.62 -4.14
N LEU A 128 -9.28 -7.75 -3.67
CA LEU A 128 -8.93 -8.52 -2.47
C LEU A 128 -9.50 -7.91 -1.19
N VAL A 129 -9.55 -6.57 -1.08
CA VAL A 129 -10.03 -5.86 0.11
C VAL A 129 -11.51 -5.46 0.05
N ALA A 130 -12.19 -5.71 -1.08
CA ALA A 130 -13.61 -5.47 -1.22
C ALA A 130 -14.43 -6.48 -0.39
N PRO A 131 -15.48 -6.05 0.34
CA PRO A 131 -16.39 -6.96 1.04
C PRO A 131 -17.11 -7.89 0.06
N ARG A 132 -16.80 -9.19 0.09
CA ARG A 132 -17.35 -10.19 -0.85
C ARG A 132 -17.81 -11.50 -0.21
N SER A 133 -17.44 -11.75 1.04
CA SER A 133 -17.81 -12.96 1.77
C SER A 133 -18.26 -12.58 3.18
N THR A 134 -19.27 -13.28 3.68
CA THR A 134 -19.78 -13.08 5.04
C THR A 134 -18.83 -13.69 6.08
N VAL A 135 -18.19 -14.81 5.73
CA VAL A 135 -17.29 -15.57 6.63
C VAL A 135 -15.84 -15.14 6.51
N VAL A 136 -15.36 -14.77 5.33
CA VAL A 136 -14.00 -14.24 5.16
C VAL A 136 -14.08 -12.77 4.79
N GLN A 137 -13.63 -11.91 5.70
CA GLN A 137 -13.67 -10.48 5.54
C GLN A 137 -12.27 -9.89 5.61
N THR A 138 -12.12 -8.65 5.19
CA THR A 138 -10.89 -7.87 5.40
C THR A 138 -11.17 -6.73 6.37
N SER A 139 -10.15 -6.31 7.12
CA SER A 139 -10.20 -5.05 7.85
C SER A 139 -10.33 -3.85 6.89
N GLY A 140 -10.50 -2.66 7.46
CA GLY A 140 -10.21 -1.43 6.72
C GLY A 140 -8.77 -1.43 6.20
N VAL A 141 -8.52 -0.67 5.15
CA VAL A 141 -7.18 -0.51 4.57
C VAL A 141 -6.36 0.41 5.47
N HIS A 142 -5.16 -0.06 5.79
CA HIS A 142 -4.16 0.67 6.57
C HIS A 142 -2.96 1.01 5.67
N ALA A 143 -2.18 2.02 6.06
CA ALA A 143 -0.98 2.44 5.33
C ALA A 143 0.28 2.29 6.20
N GLY A 144 1.42 2.14 5.55
CA GLY A 144 2.73 2.11 6.19
C GLY A 144 3.85 2.52 5.24
N VAL A 145 5.07 2.57 5.78
CA VAL A 145 6.29 2.81 5.01
C VAL A 145 7.32 1.74 5.34
N SER A 146 7.97 1.17 4.33
CA SER A 146 9.00 0.15 4.52
C SER A 146 10.14 0.31 3.53
N ARG A 147 11.32 -0.18 3.91
CA ARG A 147 12.47 -0.35 3.01
C ARG A 147 12.32 -1.59 2.14
N ASP A 148 11.49 -2.54 2.54
CA ASP A 148 11.28 -3.82 1.85
C ASP A 148 9.81 -4.26 2.01
N PRO A 149 8.88 -3.70 1.18
CA PRO A 149 7.47 -4.07 1.23
C PRO A 149 7.19 -5.56 1.01
N ALA A 150 8.07 -6.28 0.31
CA ALA A 150 7.90 -7.72 0.08
C ALA A 150 8.05 -8.53 1.38
N ARG A 151 8.75 -8.00 2.40
CA ARG A 151 8.85 -8.63 3.73
C ARG A 151 7.73 -8.24 4.68
N GLU A 152 6.96 -7.20 4.37
CA GLU A 152 5.93 -6.71 5.29
C GLU A 152 4.79 -7.71 5.44
N ALA A 153 4.47 -8.52 4.41
CA ALA A 153 3.44 -9.55 4.52
C ALA A 153 3.77 -10.56 5.64
N ALA A 154 4.99 -11.09 5.70
CA ALA A 154 5.41 -12.01 6.75
C ALA A 154 5.43 -11.35 8.15
N ARG A 155 5.91 -10.10 8.23
CA ARG A 155 5.94 -9.34 9.51
C ARG A 155 4.55 -9.06 10.05
N LEU A 156 3.64 -8.62 9.17
CA LEU A 156 2.26 -8.32 9.54
C LEU A 156 1.48 -9.60 9.85
N LEU A 157 1.74 -10.69 9.12
CA LEU A 157 1.17 -11.99 9.42
C LEU A 157 1.54 -12.43 10.84
N GLU A 158 2.81 -12.32 11.22
CA GLU A 158 3.25 -12.66 12.58
C GLU A 158 2.61 -11.74 13.64
N ARG A 159 2.55 -10.43 13.37
CA ARG A 159 1.94 -9.46 14.30
C ARG A 159 0.46 -9.71 14.53
N TYR A 160 -0.31 -10.05 13.50
CA TYR A 160 -1.77 -10.11 13.56
C TYR A 160 -2.32 -11.53 13.70
N CYS A 161 -1.55 -12.55 13.34
CA CYS A 161 -1.97 -13.96 13.32
C CYS A 161 -1.02 -14.89 14.11
N GLY A 162 0.03 -14.36 14.74
CA GLY A 162 0.86 -15.08 15.72
C GLY A 162 0.19 -15.30 17.06
#